data_AF-H0E325-F1
#
_entry.id   AF-H0E325-F1
#
_cell.length_a   1.000
_cell.length_b   1.000
_cell.length_c   1.000
_cell.angle_alpha   90.00
_cell.angle_beta   90.00
_cell.angle_gamma   90.00
#
_symmetry.space_group_name_H-M   'P 1'
#
loop_
_entity.id
_entity.type
_entity.pdbx_description
1 polymer ?
#
loop_
_entity_poly.entity_id
_entity_poly.type
_entity_poly.pdbx_seq_one_letter_code
_entity_poly.pdbx_strand_id
1 'polypeptide(L)'
;MTAIDISMSVFPGMLHPGRQPESRYMERIADGDPGNVTRWYMGAHTGTHVEAPLHTAAGGASIGALGLDLLVGEARVLDLTAVESEITAADLLAAGLGDEPRVLLRTSNSDGPLRGTEIPEHWVGLAPEAAQLLVDRGVRLVGIDFFTIEAPGRDKTFDAHYVLSAAGITTIEQVDLAGVAAGRYELLCLPVPIIDAEAAPARVVLRPLPSGDLAPAQDVSVPVHDGMLHWGRRPVREVVESLDRGDRCNVTRWDIGSHTGLHVDAGLHFDDGGAPIDELGLDVLIGEARVLDLTAVETEVTAADLLAAGLGDEPRVLLKTRNSATALQETEKPDFWVGLAPDGAQLLVDRGVRLVGIDFLTIDSPTRDTTWDTHLILCPAAVAIVECVDLREVDAGVYELVCLPVKLRGSEAAPGGAFLRPLASAA
;
A
#
# COMPACT_ATOMS: atom_id res chain seq x y z
N MET A 1 9.54 -17.29 11.38
CA MET A 1 9.95 -16.68 10.09
C MET A 1 9.73 -15.19 10.21
N THR A 2 10.63 -14.35 9.73
CA THR A 2 10.40 -12.90 9.63
C THR A 2 9.41 -12.61 8.51
N ALA A 3 8.80 -11.42 8.50
CA ALA A 3 7.98 -10.97 7.38
C ALA A 3 8.81 -10.93 6.08
N ILE A 4 8.17 -11.21 4.94
CA ILE A 4 8.74 -11.30 3.61
C ILE A 4 7.99 -10.28 2.74
N ASP A 5 8.69 -9.24 2.27
CA ASP A 5 8.16 -8.32 1.27
C ASP A 5 8.18 -9.01 -0.09
N ILE A 6 7.00 -9.25 -0.66
CA ILE A 6 6.84 -9.89 -1.98
C ILE A 6 6.47 -8.85 -3.05
N SER A 7 6.87 -7.59 -2.85
CA SER A 7 6.55 -6.49 -3.75
C SER A 7 7.74 -6.08 -4.62
N MET A 8 7.46 -5.92 -5.91
CA MET A 8 8.36 -5.31 -6.89
C MET A 8 8.35 -3.79 -6.75
N SER A 9 9.54 -3.17 -6.72
CA SER A 9 9.63 -1.70 -6.77
C SER A 9 9.15 -1.19 -8.12
N VAL A 10 8.47 -0.05 -8.11
CA VAL A 10 8.07 0.72 -9.30
C VAL A 10 9.21 1.63 -9.70
N PHE A 11 9.64 1.55 -10.96
CA PHE A 11 10.68 2.41 -11.52
C PHE A 11 10.55 2.52 -13.05
N PRO A 12 10.96 3.64 -13.66
CA PRO A 12 11.03 3.73 -15.11
C PRO A 12 11.96 2.66 -15.70
N GLY A 13 11.46 1.85 -16.63
CA GLY A 13 12.19 0.75 -17.25
C GLY A 13 11.95 -0.63 -16.62
N MET A 14 11.01 -0.75 -15.68
CA MET A 14 10.58 -2.04 -15.16
C MET A 14 9.77 -2.85 -16.20
N LEU A 15 9.65 -4.16 -15.99
CA LEU A 15 8.70 -4.99 -16.74
C LEU A 15 7.27 -4.45 -16.55
N HIS A 16 6.66 -4.03 -17.65
CA HIS A 16 5.32 -3.44 -17.65
C HIS A 16 4.65 -3.67 -19.03
N PRO A 17 3.36 -4.08 -19.07
CA PRO A 17 2.69 -4.46 -20.33
C PRO A 17 2.27 -3.26 -21.18
N GLY A 18 2.25 -2.05 -20.61
CA GLY A 18 1.82 -0.82 -21.27
C GLY A 18 2.85 0.31 -21.20
N ARG A 19 2.37 1.57 -21.23
CA ARG A 19 3.23 2.75 -21.06
C ARG A 19 4.01 2.66 -19.74
N GLN A 20 5.31 2.91 -19.82
CA GLN A 20 6.21 2.89 -18.67
C GLN A 20 5.82 3.94 -17.62
N PRO A 21 6.01 3.66 -16.32
CA PRO A 21 5.88 4.68 -15.29
C PRO A 21 6.96 5.75 -15.47
N GLU A 22 6.58 7.00 -15.21
CA GLU A 22 7.45 8.17 -15.29
C GLU A 22 7.42 8.91 -13.95
N SER A 23 8.56 9.40 -13.49
CA SER A 23 8.66 10.27 -12.31
C SER A 23 9.27 11.61 -12.69
N ARG A 24 8.93 12.65 -11.94
CA ARG A 24 9.53 13.99 -12.04
C ARG A 24 9.59 14.65 -10.67
N TYR A 25 10.70 15.30 -10.38
CA TYR A 25 10.79 16.20 -9.23
C TYR A 25 9.93 17.43 -9.49
N MET A 26 9.13 17.77 -8.50
CA MET A 26 8.38 19.02 -8.38
C MET A 26 9.16 20.02 -7.53
N GLU A 27 9.83 19.52 -6.49
CA GLU A 27 10.73 20.24 -5.60
C GLU A 27 11.97 19.39 -5.36
N ARG A 28 13.12 20.04 -5.17
CA ARG A 28 14.39 19.37 -4.92
C ARG A 28 15.32 20.19 -4.05
N ILE A 29 15.82 19.59 -2.96
CA ILE A 29 16.74 20.27 -2.02
C ILE A 29 18.00 20.75 -2.75
N ALA A 30 18.56 19.93 -3.64
CA ALA A 30 19.71 20.28 -4.47
C ALA A 30 19.50 21.53 -5.35
N ASP A 31 18.25 21.89 -5.66
CA ASP A 31 17.87 23.06 -6.45
C ASP A 31 17.46 24.27 -5.56
N GLY A 32 17.51 24.11 -4.23
CA GLY A 32 17.24 25.15 -3.24
C GLY A 32 15.83 25.13 -2.62
N ASP A 33 15.02 24.13 -2.96
CA ASP A 33 13.71 23.91 -2.34
C ASP A 33 13.86 23.37 -0.90
N PRO A 34 12.83 23.51 -0.03
CA PRO A 34 12.91 23.05 1.35
C PRO A 34 12.97 21.53 1.49
N GLY A 35 12.40 20.79 0.53
CA GLY A 35 12.34 19.33 0.52
C GLY A 35 12.41 18.77 -0.91
N ASN A 36 12.51 17.45 -0.99
CA ASN A 36 12.29 16.72 -2.24
C ASN A 36 10.80 16.40 -2.36
N VAL A 37 10.20 16.59 -3.53
CA VAL A 37 8.81 16.20 -3.80
C VAL A 37 8.71 15.63 -5.19
N THR A 38 8.25 14.39 -5.32
CA THR A 38 8.17 13.66 -6.58
C THR A 38 6.72 13.48 -7.02
N ARG A 39 6.51 13.58 -8.32
CA ARG A 39 5.25 13.24 -8.95
C ARG A 39 5.40 12.10 -9.95
N TRP A 40 4.49 11.15 -9.88
CA TRP A 40 4.49 9.94 -10.68
C TRP A 40 3.33 9.96 -11.67
N TYR A 41 3.61 9.56 -12.92
CA TYR A 41 2.61 9.21 -13.90
C TYR A 41 2.73 7.70 -14.18
N MET A 42 1.73 6.92 -13.77
CA MET A 42 1.76 5.46 -13.84
C MET A 42 0.38 4.84 -14.06
N GLY A 43 0.33 3.59 -14.51
CA GLY A 43 -0.91 2.82 -14.60
C GLY A 43 -1.38 2.35 -13.23
N ALA A 44 -2.66 2.07 -13.11
CA ALA A 44 -3.21 1.38 -11.94
C ALA A 44 -2.63 -0.05 -11.78
N HIS A 45 -2.19 -0.65 -12.90
CA HIS A 45 -1.60 -1.98 -13.01
C HIS A 45 -0.06 -1.97 -13.01
N THR A 46 0.56 -0.99 -12.34
CA THR A 46 2.02 -0.82 -12.34
C THR A 46 2.66 -1.46 -11.11
N GLY A 47 3.62 -2.37 -11.34
CA GLY A 47 4.34 -3.06 -10.27
C GLY A 47 3.45 -4.07 -9.57
N THR A 48 3.82 -4.45 -8.35
CA THR A 48 2.91 -5.28 -7.54
C THR A 48 1.63 -4.49 -7.30
N HIS A 49 0.51 -5.03 -7.73
CA HIS A 49 -0.76 -4.32 -7.71
C HIS A 49 -1.91 -5.29 -7.47
N VAL A 50 -3.04 -4.74 -7.04
CA VAL A 50 -4.29 -5.47 -6.85
C VAL A 50 -5.23 -5.05 -7.96
N GLU A 51 -5.84 -6.02 -8.63
CA GLU A 51 -6.94 -5.76 -9.56
C GLU A 51 -8.26 -6.17 -8.91
N ALA A 52 -9.19 -5.23 -8.87
CA ALA A 52 -10.53 -5.46 -8.41
C ALA A 52 -11.38 -6.05 -9.56
N PRO A 53 -12.52 -6.70 -9.25
CA PRO A 53 -13.39 -7.27 -10.28
C PRO A 53 -13.83 -6.28 -11.37
N LEU A 54 -13.87 -4.97 -11.06
CA LEU A 54 -14.15 -3.91 -12.03
C LEU A 54 -13.21 -3.95 -13.26
N HIS A 55 -12.00 -4.51 -13.17
CA HIS A 55 -11.06 -4.60 -14.29
C HIS A 55 -11.68 -5.25 -15.53
N THR A 56 -12.40 -6.36 -15.37
CA THR A 56 -13.01 -7.09 -16.50
C THR A 56 -14.50 -7.40 -16.33
N ALA A 57 -15.14 -6.95 -15.24
CA ALA A 57 -16.59 -7.06 -15.03
C ALA A 57 -17.24 -5.67 -14.85
N ALA A 58 -18.17 -5.31 -15.73
CA ALA A 58 -18.82 -3.99 -15.77
C ALA A 58 -19.63 -3.62 -14.50
N GLY A 59 -19.93 -4.59 -13.63
CA GLY A 59 -20.56 -4.38 -12.32
C GLY A 59 -19.70 -4.88 -11.15
N GLY A 60 -18.41 -5.14 -11.39
CA GLY A 60 -17.47 -5.58 -10.38
C GLY A 60 -17.16 -4.49 -9.35
N ALA A 61 -16.73 -4.90 -8.16
CA ALA A 61 -16.25 -3.96 -7.15
C ALA A 61 -15.02 -3.21 -7.66
N SER A 62 -14.92 -1.92 -7.31
CA SER A 62 -13.72 -1.10 -7.51
C SER A 62 -12.68 -1.38 -6.42
N ILE A 63 -11.44 -0.95 -6.65
CA ILE A 63 -10.33 -1.15 -5.69
C ILE A 63 -10.63 -0.51 -4.33
N GLY A 64 -11.15 0.73 -4.32
CA GLY A 64 -11.56 1.41 -3.09
C GLY A 64 -12.78 0.81 -2.37
N ALA A 65 -13.45 -0.19 -2.96
CA ALA A 65 -14.56 -0.91 -2.34
C ALA A 65 -14.15 -2.26 -1.73
N LEU A 66 -12.90 -2.71 -1.92
CA LEU A 66 -12.42 -3.97 -1.37
C LEU A 66 -12.18 -3.84 0.14
N GLY A 67 -12.73 -4.77 0.92
CA GLY A 67 -12.57 -4.78 2.38
C GLY A 67 -11.24 -5.37 2.83
N LEU A 68 -10.75 -4.93 4.00
CA LEU A 68 -9.56 -5.53 4.64
C LEU A 68 -9.72 -7.03 4.92
N ASP A 69 -10.95 -7.52 5.14
CA ASP A 69 -11.19 -8.96 5.33
C ASP A 69 -10.93 -9.77 4.06
N LEU A 70 -10.85 -9.16 2.88
CA LEU A 70 -10.38 -9.79 1.66
C LEU A 70 -8.87 -9.68 1.53
N LEU A 71 -8.32 -8.51 1.82
CA LEU A 71 -6.92 -8.15 1.55
C LEU A 71 -5.92 -8.60 2.63
N VAL A 72 -6.42 -8.86 3.85
CA VAL A 72 -5.62 -9.26 5.00
C VAL A 72 -6.14 -10.58 5.57
N GLY A 73 -5.23 -11.52 5.82
CA GLY A 73 -5.55 -12.77 6.50
C GLY A 73 -4.84 -13.99 5.91
N GLU A 74 -5.32 -15.18 6.28
CA GLU A 74 -4.67 -16.43 5.86
C GLU A 74 -4.65 -16.59 4.33
N ALA A 75 -3.48 -16.94 3.82
CA ALA A 75 -3.23 -17.27 2.42
C ALA A 75 -2.36 -18.53 2.28
N ARG A 76 -2.55 -19.24 1.17
CA ARG A 76 -1.78 -20.43 0.80
C ARG A 76 -0.84 -20.11 -0.36
N VAL A 77 0.46 -20.31 -0.17
CA VAL A 77 1.43 -20.35 -1.28
C VAL A 77 1.47 -21.77 -1.83
N LEU A 78 1.16 -21.92 -3.13
CA LEU A 78 1.27 -23.18 -3.87
C LEU A 78 2.55 -23.15 -4.70
N ASP A 79 3.35 -24.21 -4.63
CA ASP A 79 4.53 -24.36 -5.47
C ASP A 79 4.12 -24.99 -6.81
N LEU A 80 4.20 -24.19 -7.86
CA LEU A 80 3.91 -24.54 -9.25
C LEU A 80 5.15 -24.32 -10.13
N THR A 81 6.35 -24.27 -9.54
CA THR A 81 7.62 -24.04 -10.26
C THR A 81 7.95 -25.13 -11.30
N ALA A 82 7.31 -26.30 -11.19
CA ALA A 82 7.44 -27.39 -12.17
C ALA A 82 6.54 -27.23 -13.40
N VAL A 83 5.60 -26.28 -13.41
CA VAL A 83 4.74 -25.98 -14.56
C VAL A 83 5.51 -25.10 -15.54
N GLU A 84 5.55 -25.47 -16.82
CA GLU A 84 6.37 -24.78 -17.83
C GLU A 84 5.59 -23.76 -18.68
N SER A 85 4.26 -23.88 -18.80
CA SER A 85 3.48 -23.02 -19.69
C SER A 85 2.18 -22.51 -19.10
N GLU A 86 1.27 -23.39 -18.71
CA GLU A 86 -0.10 -23.04 -18.32
C GLU A 86 -0.51 -23.91 -17.13
N ILE A 87 -0.90 -23.28 -16.03
CA ILE A 87 -1.34 -23.93 -14.80
C ILE A 87 -2.74 -24.48 -15.04
N THR A 88 -2.87 -25.79 -15.00
CA THR A 88 -4.15 -26.49 -15.17
C THR A 88 -4.83 -26.75 -13.82
N ALA A 89 -6.10 -27.13 -13.86
CA ALA A 89 -6.81 -27.60 -12.66
C ALA A 89 -6.10 -28.79 -11.98
N ALA A 90 -5.48 -29.69 -12.75
CA ALA A 90 -4.74 -30.82 -12.21
C ALA A 90 -3.48 -30.38 -11.44
N ASP A 91 -2.79 -29.36 -11.92
CA ASP A 91 -1.59 -28.81 -11.26
C ASP A 91 -1.96 -28.18 -9.91
N LEU A 92 -3.05 -27.41 -9.84
CA LEU A 92 -3.56 -26.84 -8.59
C LEU A 92 -3.90 -27.93 -7.56
N LEU A 93 -4.54 -29.01 -8.00
CA LEU A 93 -4.85 -30.16 -7.13
C LEU A 93 -3.58 -30.86 -6.65
N ALA A 94 -2.60 -31.05 -7.55
CA ALA A 94 -1.33 -31.68 -7.22
C ALA A 94 -0.49 -30.83 -6.26
N ALA A 95 -0.56 -29.50 -6.37
CA ALA A 95 0.07 -28.56 -5.44
C ALA A 95 -0.64 -28.47 -4.08
N GLY A 96 -1.81 -29.12 -3.95
CA GLY A 96 -2.54 -29.23 -2.69
C GLY A 96 -3.53 -28.10 -2.42
N LEU A 97 -4.11 -27.50 -3.46
CA LEU A 97 -5.24 -26.58 -3.32
C LEU A 97 -6.39 -27.24 -2.53
N GLY A 98 -6.77 -26.62 -1.42
CA GLY A 98 -7.93 -26.97 -0.61
C GLY A 98 -9.08 -25.99 -0.85
N ASP A 99 -9.62 -25.46 0.26
CA ASP A 99 -10.72 -24.48 0.31
C ASP A 99 -10.22 -23.13 0.88
N GLU A 100 -8.96 -22.78 0.62
CA GLU A 100 -8.37 -21.56 1.13
C GLU A 100 -8.97 -20.31 0.47
N PRO A 101 -9.30 -19.25 1.24
CA PRO A 101 -9.91 -18.04 0.67
C PRO A 101 -8.93 -17.21 -0.17
N ARG A 102 -7.62 -17.44 -0.01
CA ARG A 102 -6.55 -16.70 -0.71
C ARG A 102 -5.44 -17.64 -1.11
N VAL A 103 -5.02 -17.57 -2.37
CA VAL A 103 -4.00 -18.46 -2.92
C VAL A 103 -2.97 -17.64 -3.68
N LEU A 104 -1.69 -17.89 -3.46
CA LEU A 104 -0.57 -17.33 -4.22
C LEU A 104 0.07 -18.45 -5.04
N LEU A 105 0.20 -18.21 -6.34
CA LEU A 105 0.70 -19.16 -7.32
C LEU A 105 2.17 -18.85 -7.59
N ARG A 106 3.08 -19.59 -6.92
CA ARG A 106 4.52 -19.44 -7.14
C ARG A 106 4.92 -20.26 -8.35
N THR A 107 5.48 -19.61 -9.36
CA THR A 107 5.96 -20.25 -10.58
C THR A 107 7.44 -19.98 -10.78
N SER A 108 7.99 -20.37 -11.94
CA SER A 108 9.36 -20.00 -12.33
C SER A 108 9.48 -18.54 -12.77
N ASN A 109 8.37 -17.79 -12.87
CA ASN A 109 8.38 -16.39 -13.28
C ASN A 109 9.21 -15.51 -12.33
N SER A 110 9.11 -15.73 -11.01
CA SER A 110 9.87 -14.99 -10.00
C SER A 110 11.40 -15.15 -10.11
N ASP A 111 11.85 -16.29 -10.66
CA ASP A 111 13.26 -16.68 -10.75
C ASP A 111 13.96 -16.15 -12.02
N GLY A 112 13.22 -15.48 -12.91
CA GLY A 112 13.78 -14.91 -14.15
C GLY A 112 12.85 -13.92 -14.84
N PRO A 113 11.75 -14.37 -15.47
CA PRO A 113 10.82 -13.53 -16.25
C PRO A 113 10.43 -12.21 -15.58
N LEU A 114 10.03 -12.23 -14.30
CA LEU A 114 9.60 -11.06 -13.54
C LEU A 114 10.73 -10.02 -13.32
N ARG A 115 12.00 -10.45 -13.43
CA ARG A 115 13.19 -9.59 -13.25
C ARG A 115 13.64 -8.89 -14.52
N GLY A 116 13.05 -9.25 -15.66
CA GLY A 116 13.33 -8.62 -16.94
C GLY A 116 12.86 -7.16 -17.01
N THR A 117 13.24 -6.50 -18.09
CA THR A 117 12.74 -5.16 -18.47
C THR A 117 11.93 -5.19 -19.76
N GLU A 118 11.86 -6.36 -20.40
CA GLU A 118 11.14 -6.61 -21.66
C GLU A 118 10.18 -7.77 -21.44
N ILE A 119 9.06 -7.76 -22.18
CA ILE A 119 8.09 -8.87 -22.15
C ILE A 119 8.80 -10.12 -22.72
N PRO A 120 8.97 -11.19 -21.92
CA PRO A 120 9.63 -12.40 -22.37
C PRO A 120 8.72 -13.17 -23.34
N GLU A 121 9.32 -14.05 -24.16
CA GLU A 121 8.55 -14.95 -25.05
C GLU A 121 7.82 -16.06 -24.29
N HIS A 122 8.27 -16.37 -23.07
CA HIS A 122 7.77 -17.47 -22.25
C HIS A 122 7.57 -17.02 -20.80
N TRP A 123 6.40 -17.36 -20.26
CA TRP A 123 6.05 -17.23 -18.85
C TRP A 123 4.96 -18.25 -18.53
N VAL A 124 4.70 -18.44 -17.23
CA VAL A 124 3.64 -19.33 -16.74
C VAL A 124 2.42 -18.49 -16.36
N GLY A 125 1.24 -18.87 -16.88
CA GLY A 125 -0.04 -18.25 -16.51
C GLY A 125 -1.11 -19.30 -16.20
N LEU A 126 -2.33 -18.85 -15.93
CA LEU A 126 -3.44 -19.68 -15.47
C LEU A 126 -4.35 -20.09 -16.64
N ALA A 127 -4.70 -21.39 -16.72
CA ALA A 127 -5.70 -21.87 -17.66
C ALA A 127 -7.12 -21.42 -17.23
N PRO A 128 -8.08 -21.21 -18.15
CA PRO A 128 -9.46 -20.87 -17.80
C PRO A 128 -10.14 -21.92 -16.91
N GLU A 129 -9.87 -23.21 -17.11
CA GLU A 129 -10.39 -24.28 -16.26
C GLU A 129 -9.75 -24.32 -14.87
N ALA A 130 -8.52 -23.84 -14.73
CA ALA A 130 -7.87 -23.68 -13.44
C ALA A 130 -8.47 -22.48 -12.69
N ALA A 131 -8.75 -21.38 -13.38
CA ALA A 131 -9.52 -20.27 -12.84
C ALA A 131 -10.90 -20.71 -12.36
N GLN A 132 -11.60 -21.55 -13.15
CA GLN A 132 -12.90 -22.10 -12.74
C GLN A 132 -12.78 -22.99 -11.51
N LEU A 133 -11.73 -23.80 -11.38
CA LEU A 133 -11.49 -24.58 -10.17
C LEU A 133 -11.31 -23.68 -8.93
N LEU A 134 -10.61 -22.56 -9.04
CA LEU A 134 -10.45 -21.60 -7.93
C LEU A 134 -11.81 -21.03 -7.50
N VAL A 135 -12.69 -20.70 -8.46
CA VAL A 135 -14.08 -20.30 -8.20
C VAL A 135 -14.84 -21.40 -7.46
N ASP A 136 -14.78 -22.64 -7.97
CA ASP A 136 -15.50 -23.79 -7.40
C ASP A 136 -15.04 -24.13 -5.96
N ARG A 137 -13.81 -23.76 -5.59
CA ARG A 137 -13.23 -23.91 -4.25
C ARG A 137 -13.49 -22.73 -3.31
N GLY A 138 -14.20 -21.71 -3.78
CA GLY A 138 -14.51 -20.53 -2.98
C GLY A 138 -13.30 -19.63 -2.68
N VAL A 139 -12.27 -19.69 -3.51
CA VAL A 139 -11.16 -18.73 -3.46
C VAL A 139 -11.74 -17.33 -3.73
N ARG A 140 -11.26 -16.32 -2.99
CA ARG A 140 -11.69 -14.93 -3.12
C ARG A 140 -10.59 -14.02 -3.63
N LEU A 141 -9.33 -14.42 -3.44
CA LEU A 141 -8.15 -13.69 -3.91
C LEU A 141 -7.10 -14.65 -4.48
N VAL A 142 -6.55 -14.32 -5.65
CA VAL A 142 -5.49 -15.10 -6.31
C VAL A 142 -4.30 -14.20 -6.63
N GLY A 143 -3.11 -14.53 -6.13
CA GLY A 143 -1.88 -13.83 -6.52
C GLY A 143 -1.05 -14.65 -7.50
N ILE A 144 -0.44 -13.99 -8.48
CA ILE A 144 0.47 -14.60 -9.45
C ILE A 144 1.74 -13.77 -9.58
N ASP A 145 2.86 -14.46 -9.77
CA ASP A 145 4.18 -13.85 -9.83
C ASP A 145 4.59 -13.34 -11.21
N PHE A 146 3.66 -12.67 -11.91
CA PHE A 146 3.91 -12.09 -13.23
C PHE A 146 3.00 -10.89 -13.53
N PHE A 147 3.26 -10.14 -14.61
CA PHE A 147 2.50 -8.92 -14.96
C PHE A 147 1.08 -9.18 -15.47
N THR A 148 0.71 -10.45 -15.61
CA THR A 148 -0.63 -10.90 -15.96
C THR A 148 -0.86 -12.32 -15.45
N ILE A 149 -2.09 -12.64 -15.07
CA ILE A 149 -2.52 -14.01 -14.73
C ILE A 149 -2.71 -14.89 -15.97
N GLU A 150 -2.77 -14.29 -17.17
CA GLU A 150 -2.98 -15.02 -18.40
C GLU A 150 -1.73 -15.79 -18.85
N ALA A 151 -1.93 -16.98 -19.41
CA ALA A 151 -0.88 -17.71 -20.10
C ALA A 151 -0.50 -17.06 -21.44
N PRO A 152 0.71 -17.32 -21.98
CA PRO A 152 1.12 -16.80 -23.28
C PRO A 152 0.09 -17.02 -24.39
N GLY A 153 -0.30 -15.95 -25.07
CA GLY A 153 -1.30 -15.97 -26.14
C GLY A 153 -2.74 -15.73 -25.67
N ARG A 154 -3.02 -15.87 -24.37
CA ARG A 154 -4.31 -15.49 -23.74
C ARG A 154 -4.32 -14.11 -23.11
N ASP A 155 -3.15 -13.47 -23.01
CA ASP A 155 -2.97 -12.07 -22.59
C ASP A 155 -3.67 -11.06 -23.52
N LYS A 156 -4.26 -11.54 -24.63
CA LYS A 156 -5.12 -10.77 -25.54
C LYS A 156 -6.60 -11.16 -25.44
N THR A 157 -6.91 -12.31 -24.86
CA THR A 157 -8.28 -12.83 -24.71
C THR A 157 -8.85 -12.58 -23.32
N PHE A 158 -8.01 -12.50 -22.28
CA PHE A 158 -8.40 -12.26 -20.88
C PHE A 158 -9.32 -13.37 -20.31
N ASP A 159 -9.13 -14.60 -20.78
CA ASP A 159 -10.04 -15.71 -20.47
C ASP A 159 -10.06 -16.04 -18.97
N ALA A 160 -8.90 -16.06 -18.31
CA ALA A 160 -8.82 -16.32 -16.87
C ALA A 160 -9.37 -15.14 -16.07
N HIS A 161 -9.05 -13.90 -16.45
CA HIS A 161 -9.61 -12.71 -15.80
C HIS A 161 -11.13 -12.68 -15.86
N TYR A 162 -11.75 -13.00 -17.00
CA TYR A 162 -13.20 -13.00 -17.12
C TYR A 162 -13.85 -14.03 -16.19
N VAL A 163 -13.26 -15.21 -16.02
CA VAL A 163 -13.76 -16.22 -15.08
C VAL A 163 -13.66 -15.70 -13.64
N LEU A 164 -12.52 -15.15 -13.25
CA LEU A 164 -12.26 -14.69 -11.88
C LEU A 164 -13.12 -13.47 -11.52
N SER A 165 -13.08 -12.40 -12.33
CA SER A 165 -13.82 -11.17 -12.08
C SER A 165 -15.33 -11.37 -12.11
N ALA A 166 -15.86 -12.23 -12.99
CA ALA A 166 -17.29 -12.55 -13.01
C ALA A 166 -17.75 -13.26 -11.72
N ALA A 167 -16.86 -13.97 -11.04
CA ALA A 167 -17.10 -14.57 -9.73
C ALA A 167 -16.77 -13.62 -8.56
N GLY A 168 -16.34 -12.39 -8.83
CA GLY A 168 -15.93 -11.41 -7.82
C GLY A 168 -14.57 -11.70 -7.18
N ILE A 169 -13.74 -12.56 -7.78
CA ILE A 169 -12.40 -12.85 -7.30
C ILE A 169 -11.46 -11.70 -7.65
N THR A 170 -10.67 -11.27 -6.68
CA THR A 170 -9.62 -10.25 -6.81
C THR A 170 -8.28 -10.88 -7.16
N THR A 171 -7.47 -10.22 -7.97
CA THR A 171 -6.13 -10.69 -8.35
C THR A 171 -5.04 -9.81 -7.73
N ILE A 172 -3.88 -10.41 -7.44
CA ILE A 172 -2.64 -9.68 -7.16
C ILE A 172 -1.61 -10.10 -8.20
N GLU A 173 -1.10 -9.15 -8.95
CA GLU A 173 -0.12 -9.42 -10.00
C GLU A 173 1.24 -8.81 -9.66
N GLN A 174 2.28 -9.30 -10.34
CA GLN A 174 3.69 -8.98 -10.12
C GLN A 174 4.14 -9.15 -8.67
N VAL A 175 3.62 -10.15 -7.94
CA VAL A 175 4.23 -10.53 -6.66
C VAL A 175 5.56 -11.25 -6.88
N ASP A 176 6.54 -11.01 -6.02
CA ASP A 176 7.81 -11.68 -6.05
C ASP A 176 7.81 -12.87 -5.08
N LEU A 177 7.65 -14.08 -5.61
CA LEU A 177 7.60 -15.31 -4.83
C LEU A 177 8.93 -16.09 -4.89
N ALA A 178 10.02 -15.46 -5.33
CA ALA A 178 11.34 -16.08 -5.37
C ALA A 178 11.77 -16.50 -3.95
N GLY A 179 12.10 -17.79 -3.78
CA GLY A 179 12.52 -18.33 -2.49
C GLY A 179 11.42 -18.42 -1.41
N VAL A 180 10.16 -18.08 -1.71
CA VAL A 180 9.04 -18.26 -0.79
C VAL A 180 8.63 -19.74 -0.77
N ALA A 181 8.67 -20.37 0.40
CA ALA A 181 8.27 -21.76 0.55
C ALA A 181 6.75 -21.93 0.37
N ALA A 182 6.32 -23.06 -0.18
CA ALA A 182 4.90 -23.42 -0.12
C ALA A 182 4.45 -23.58 1.33
N GLY A 183 3.24 -23.11 1.64
CA GLY A 183 2.75 -23.12 3.01
C GLY A 183 1.65 -22.11 3.26
N ARG A 184 1.27 -22.00 4.54
CA ARG A 184 0.27 -21.06 5.03
C ARG A 184 0.96 -19.83 5.63
N TYR A 185 0.46 -18.65 5.29
CA TYR A 185 0.97 -17.35 5.73
C TYR A 185 -0.19 -16.44 6.08
N GLU A 186 0.07 -15.41 6.88
CA GLU A 186 -0.78 -14.21 6.88
C GLU A 186 -0.31 -13.31 5.73
N LEU A 187 -1.24 -13.02 4.82
CA LEU A 187 -1.09 -12.01 3.78
C LEU A 187 -1.46 -10.65 4.33
N LEU A 188 -0.62 -9.66 4.09
CA LEU A 188 -0.89 -8.24 4.29
C LEU A 188 -0.77 -7.56 2.92
N CYS A 189 -1.89 -7.28 2.27
CA CYS A 189 -1.92 -6.66 0.94
C CYS A 189 -2.64 -5.31 1.03
N LEU A 190 -1.91 -4.19 0.96
CA LEU A 190 -2.53 -2.88 1.10
C LEU A 190 -2.30 -2.07 -0.19
N PRO A 191 -3.30 -2.00 -1.08
CA PRO A 191 -3.28 -1.12 -2.25
C PRO A 191 -3.53 0.34 -1.84
N VAL A 192 -3.17 1.27 -2.72
CA VAL A 192 -3.66 2.65 -2.60
C VAL A 192 -5.20 2.64 -2.74
N PRO A 193 -5.97 3.22 -1.79
CA PRO A 193 -7.43 3.10 -1.77
C PRO A 193 -8.11 4.07 -2.74
N ILE A 194 -7.90 3.85 -4.04
CA ILE A 194 -8.42 4.74 -5.10
C ILE A 194 -9.90 4.47 -5.36
N ILE A 195 -10.75 5.49 -5.28
CA ILE A 195 -12.19 5.34 -5.52
C ILE A 195 -12.45 5.16 -7.02
N ASP A 196 -13.41 4.29 -7.35
CA ASP A 196 -13.89 4.04 -8.72
C ASP A 196 -12.79 3.65 -9.72
N ALA A 197 -11.70 3.05 -9.22
CA ALA A 197 -10.63 2.51 -10.04
C ALA A 197 -10.68 0.97 -10.07
N GLU A 198 -10.22 0.40 -11.17
CA GLU A 198 -10.19 -1.04 -11.40
C GLU A 198 -9.04 -1.76 -10.69
N ALA A 199 -7.97 -1.03 -10.36
CA ALA A 199 -6.77 -1.57 -9.77
C ALA A 199 -6.03 -0.47 -9.01
N ALA A 200 -5.05 -0.84 -8.21
CA ALA A 200 -4.05 0.09 -7.71
C ALA A 200 -2.74 -0.64 -7.35
N PRO A 201 -1.59 0.05 -7.47
CA PRO A 201 -0.34 -0.44 -6.91
C PRO A 201 -0.47 -0.71 -5.42
N ALA A 202 0.22 -1.75 -4.96
CA ALA A 202 0.14 -2.24 -3.60
C ALA A 202 1.51 -2.66 -3.09
N ARG A 203 1.68 -2.62 -1.76
CA ARG A 203 2.77 -3.32 -1.10
C ARG A 203 2.19 -4.53 -0.36
N VAL A 204 2.80 -5.68 -0.63
CA VAL A 204 2.31 -7.00 -0.26
C VAL A 204 3.36 -7.74 0.54
N VAL A 205 2.99 -8.20 1.72
CA VAL A 205 3.87 -8.84 2.68
C VAL A 205 3.28 -10.17 3.11
N LEU A 206 4.13 -11.19 3.23
CA LEU A 206 3.81 -12.46 3.86
C LEU A 206 4.51 -12.56 5.21
N ARG A 207 3.82 -13.05 6.23
CA ARG A 207 4.45 -13.40 7.51
C ARG A 207 3.88 -14.72 8.04
N PRO A 208 4.52 -15.37 9.02
CA PRO A 208 3.92 -16.54 9.66
C PRO A 208 2.52 -16.22 10.15
N LEU A 209 1.63 -17.22 10.09
CA LEU A 209 0.33 -17.09 10.72
C LEU A 209 0.50 -16.76 12.21
N PRO A 210 -0.21 -15.74 12.72
CA PRO A 210 -0.19 -15.43 14.13
C PRO A 210 -0.78 -16.58 14.94
N SER A 211 -0.32 -16.73 16.18
CA SER A 211 -0.87 -17.72 17.10
C SER A 211 -2.15 -17.18 17.73
N GLY A 212 -3.28 -17.84 17.48
CA GLY A 212 -4.58 -17.50 18.08
C GLY A 212 -5.43 -16.58 17.21
N ASP A 213 -6.62 -16.26 17.70
CA ASP A 213 -7.56 -15.38 17.02
C ASP A 213 -7.06 -13.93 17.10
N LEU A 214 -7.02 -13.27 15.94
CA LEU A 214 -6.67 -11.86 15.85
C LEU A 214 -7.92 -10.99 16.06
N ALA A 215 -7.74 -9.87 16.73
CA ALA A 215 -8.74 -8.81 16.72
C ALA A 215 -8.98 -8.32 15.27
N PRO A 216 -10.20 -7.86 14.94
CA PRO A 216 -10.47 -7.24 13.66
C PRO A 216 -9.51 -6.06 13.40
N ALA A 217 -9.02 -5.97 12.17
CA ALA A 217 -8.25 -4.82 11.71
C ALA A 217 -9.21 -3.65 11.42
N GLN A 218 -8.81 -2.45 11.82
CA GLN A 218 -9.47 -1.20 11.51
C GLN A 218 -8.67 -0.44 10.46
N ASP A 219 -9.27 -0.22 9.30
CA ASP A 219 -8.69 0.61 8.25
C ASP A 219 -8.60 2.06 8.74
N VAL A 220 -7.44 2.68 8.55
CA VAL A 220 -7.18 4.08 8.89
C VAL A 220 -6.71 4.88 7.66
N SER A 221 -6.92 4.32 6.46
CA SER A 221 -6.56 4.93 5.18
C SER A 221 -7.64 5.89 4.71
N VAL A 222 -7.25 7.01 4.11
CA VAL A 222 -8.18 7.93 3.44
C VAL A 222 -8.34 7.55 1.96
N PRO A 223 -9.58 7.51 1.43
CA PRO A 223 -9.81 7.25 0.01
C PRO A 223 -9.16 8.29 -0.90
N VAL A 224 -8.54 7.84 -2.00
CA VAL A 224 -7.93 8.70 -3.02
C VAL A 224 -8.90 8.96 -4.16
N HIS A 225 -9.18 10.24 -4.44
CA HIS A 225 -10.02 10.67 -5.55
C HIS A 225 -9.59 12.07 -6.06
N ASP A 226 -10.06 12.48 -7.24
CA ASP A 226 -9.64 13.72 -7.92
C ASP A 226 -10.04 15.03 -7.22
N GLY A 227 -11.06 14.97 -6.36
CA GLY A 227 -11.55 16.08 -5.54
C GLY A 227 -11.07 16.09 -4.08
N MET A 228 -10.12 15.23 -3.70
CA MET A 228 -9.69 15.10 -2.31
C MET A 228 -8.91 16.32 -1.81
N LEU A 229 -8.82 16.43 -0.48
CA LEU A 229 -7.84 17.28 0.18
C LEU A 229 -6.43 16.91 -0.29
N HIS A 230 -5.65 17.89 -0.75
CA HIS A 230 -4.31 17.62 -1.26
C HIS A 230 -3.39 18.82 -1.10
N TRP A 231 -2.11 18.55 -0.85
CA TRP A 231 -1.08 19.59 -0.84
C TRP A 231 -0.61 19.92 -2.27
N GLY A 232 -0.98 21.11 -2.76
CA GLY A 232 -0.61 21.55 -4.09
C GLY A 232 -1.50 20.96 -5.18
N ARG A 233 -0.93 20.16 -6.09
CA ARG A 233 -1.67 19.66 -7.27
C ARG A 233 -2.33 18.31 -6.98
N ARG A 234 -3.67 18.30 -6.96
CA ARG A 234 -4.50 17.10 -6.83
C ARG A 234 -4.13 15.97 -7.80
N PRO A 235 -4.38 14.69 -7.44
CA PRO A 235 -4.21 13.57 -8.36
C PRO A 235 -5.16 13.68 -9.55
N VAL A 236 -4.72 13.22 -10.72
CA VAL A 236 -5.55 13.23 -11.95
C VAL A 236 -5.64 11.82 -12.50
N ARG A 237 -6.88 11.37 -12.74
CA ARG A 237 -7.19 10.09 -13.39
C ARG A 237 -7.36 10.27 -14.89
N GLU A 238 -6.72 9.41 -15.67
CA GLU A 238 -6.91 9.23 -17.11
C GLU A 238 -7.52 7.85 -17.37
N VAL A 239 -8.67 7.79 -18.04
CA VAL A 239 -9.29 6.52 -18.46
C VAL A 239 -8.73 6.10 -19.81
N VAL A 240 -7.90 5.07 -19.83
CA VAL A 240 -7.23 4.54 -21.03
C VAL A 240 -8.14 3.56 -21.76
N GLU A 241 -8.71 2.59 -21.05
CA GLU A 241 -9.66 1.59 -21.57
C GLU A 241 -10.92 1.57 -20.71
N SER A 242 -12.07 1.27 -21.32
CA SER A 242 -13.37 1.22 -20.64
C SER A 242 -14.34 0.23 -21.28
N LEU A 243 -14.92 -0.63 -20.45
CA LEU A 243 -15.97 -1.57 -20.87
C LEU A 243 -17.17 -0.85 -21.50
N ASP A 244 -17.53 0.34 -21.02
CA ASP A 244 -18.63 1.15 -21.58
C ASP A 244 -18.37 1.62 -23.01
N ARG A 245 -17.11 1.67 -23.43
CA ARG A 245 -16.69 2.00 -24.81
C ARG A 245 -16.53 0.75 -25.69
N GLY A 246 -16.76 -0.44 -25.14
CA GLY A 246 -16.54 -1.72 -25.81
C GLY A 246 -15.10 -2.21 -25.76
N ASP A 247 -14.24 -1.61 -24.93
CA ASP A 247 -12.90 -2.15 -24.66
C ASP A 247 -13.03 -3.47 -23.87
N ARG A 248 -11.96 -4.28 -23.82
CA ARG A 248 -11.98 -5.61 -23.19
C ARG A 248 -11.94 -5.56 -21.66
N CYS A 249 -11.41 -4.47 -21.12
CA CYS A 249 -11.20 -4.22 -19.71
C CYS A 249 -11.32 -2.71 -19.44
N ASN A 250 -11.41 -2.35 -18.17
CA ASN A 250 -11.15 -1.01 -17.70
C ASN A 250 -9.66 -0.87 -17.41
N VAL A 251 -9.03 0.22 -17.82
CA VAL A 251 -7.64 0.56 -17.48
C VAL A 251 -7.51 2.05 -17.30
N THR A 252 -6.90 2.45 -16.20
CA THR A 252 -6.65 3.85 -15.82
C THR A 252 -5.18 4.12 -15.59
N ARG A 253 -4.82 5.40 -15.74
CA ARG A 253 -3.52 5.96 -15.38
C ARG A 253 -3.71 7.15 -14.46
N TRP A 254 -2.68 7.42 -13.68
CA TRP A 254 -2.72 8.39 -12.60
C TRP A 254 -1.50 9.28 -12.67
N ASP A 255 -1.72 10.59 -12.70
CA ASP A 255 -0.71 11.60 -12.40
C ASP A 255 -0.87 11.96 -10.91
N ILE A 256 -0.08 11.35 -10.04
CA ILE A 256 -0.24 11.34 -8.59
C ILE A 256 1.05 11.78 -7.88
N GLY A 257 0.94 12.64 -6.86
CA GLY A 257 2.08 13.01 -6.01
C GLY A 257 2.43 11.86 -5.07
N SER A 258 3.71 11.69 -4.74
CA SER A 258 4.16 10.78 -3.68
C SER A 258 3.45 11.03 -2.34
N HIS A 259 3.15 12.30 -2.05
CA HIS A 259 2.38 12.78 -0.90
C HIS A 259 0.88 12.90 -1.23
N THR A 260 0.19 11.78 -1.47
CA THR A 260 -1.26 11.77 -1.80
C THR A 260 -2.01 10.81 -0.90
N GLY A 261 -3.05 11.30 -0.22
CA GLY A 261 -3.81 10.49 0.73
C GLY A 261 -2.93 10.02 1.88
N LEU A 262 -3.26 8.86 2.45
CA LEU A 262 -2.37 8.22 3.42
C LEU A 262 -1.06 7.88 2.71
N HIS A 263 0.02 8.47 3.18
CA HIS A 263 1.34 8.29 2.61
C HIS A 263 2.39 8.27 3.71
N VAL A 264 3.58 7.78 3.35
CA VAL A 264 4.72 7.72 4.25
C VAL A 264 5.87 8.50 3.65
N ASP A 265 6.41 9.43 4.43
CA ASP A 265 7.63 10.14 4.13
C ASP A 265 8.82 9.39 4.72
N ALA A 266 9.83 9.19 3.88
CA ALA A 266 11.13 8.69 4.28
C ALA A 266 12.10 9.86 4.53
N GLY A 267 13.32 9.54 5.00
CA GLY A 267 14.34 10.54 5.30
C GLY A 267 14.64 11.45 4.09
N LEU A 268 14.61 10.89 2.88
CA LEU A 268 14.87 11.63 1.63
C LEU A 268 13.98 12.88 1.44
N HIS A 269 12.83 12.97 2.11
CA HIS A 269 11.91 14.10 1.94
C HIS A 269 12.52 15.44 2.38
N PHE A 270 13.22 15.48 3.52
CA PHE A 270 13.87 16.67 4.05
C PHE A 270 15.37 16.47 4.37
N ASP A 271 15.96 15.36 3.95
CA ASP A 271 17.39 15.07 4.03
C ASP A 271 17.90 14.45 2.72
N ASP A 272 18.71 15.16 1.95
CA ASP A 272 19.31 14.65 0.71
C ASP A 272 20.22 13.41 0.92
N GLY A 273 20.66 13.16 2.16
CA GLY A 273 21.39 11.95 2.56
C GLY A 273 20.49 10.82 3.09
N GLY A 274 19.18 11.07 3.23
CA GLY A 274 18.21 10.15 3.79
C GLY A 274 17.86 9.00 2.84
N ALA A 275 17.40 7.90 3.42
CA ALA A 275 16.93 6.75 2.64
C ALA A 275 15.62 7.08 1.89
N PRO A 276 15.45 6.58 0.65
CA PRO A 276 14.18 6.66 -0.08
C PRO A 276 13.15 5.67 0.46
N ILE A 277 11.89 5.86 0.07
CA ILE A 277 10.76 5.10 0.60
C ILE A 277 10.82 3.60 0.31
N ASP A 278 11.39 3.19 -0.82
CA ASP A 278 11.47 1.77 -1.21
C ASP A 278 12.57 0.99 -0.45
N GLU A 279 13.45 1.70 0.26
CA GLU A 279 14.48 1.14 1.14
C GLU A 279 14.03 1.05 2.61
N LEU A 280 12.86 1.61 2.94
CA LEU A 280 12.36 1.58 4.31
C LEU A 280 12.02 0.14 4.76
N GLY A 281 12.60 -0.25 5.89
CA GLY A 281 12.46 -1.60 6.46
C GLY A 281 11.04 -1.90 6.94
N LEU A 282 10.60 -3.15 6.77
CA LEU A 282 9.31 -3.60 7.29
C LEU A 282 9.22 -3.49 8.81
N ASP A 283 10.34 -3.54 9.53
CA ASP A 283 10.39 -3.35 10.97
C ASP A 283 10.15 -1.90 11.42
N VAL A 284 10.14 -0.93 10.49
CA VAL A 284 9.64 0.45 10.72
C VAL A 284 8.14 0.53 10.40
N LEU A 285 7.68 -0.22 9.41
CA LEU A 285 6.31 -0.16 8.88
C LEU A 285 5.29 -1.06 9.59
N ILE A 286 5.76 -2.13 10.24
CA ILE A 286 4.91 -3.15 10.90
C ILE A 286 5.34 -3.36 12.34
N GLY A 287 4.41 -3.19 13.27
CA GLY A 287 4.58 -3.60 14.67
C GLY A 287 3.84 -2.73 15.67
N GLU A 288 4.23 -2.83 16.93
CA GLU A 288 3.59 -2.11 18.03
C GLU A 288 3.63 -0.60 17.83
N ALA A 289 2.47 0.03 18.08
CA ALA A 289 2.22 1.46 17.97
C ALA A 289 1.29 1.94 19.08
N ARG A 290 1.55 3.14 19.60
CA ARG A 290 0.69 3.81 20.57
C ARG A 290 -0.12 4.90 19.88
N VAL A 291 -1.45 4.85 20.02
CA VAL A 291 -2.36 5.94 19.65
C VAL A 291 -2.55 6.85 20.87
N LEU A 292 -2.20 8.12 20.73
CA LEU A 292 -2.40 9.16 21.75
C LEU A 292 -3.62 10.00 21.41
N ASP A 293 -4.55 10.14 22.35
CA ASP A 293 -5.66 11.09 22.22
C ASP A 293 -5.17 12.51 22.58
N LEU A 294 -5.07 13.34 21.56
CA LEU A 294 -4.64 14.73 21.60
C LEU A 294 -5.74 15.66 21.07
N THR A 295 -6.99 15.18 21.00
CA THR A 295 -8.13 15.94 20.47
C THR A 295 -8.38 17.25 21.23
N ALA A 296 -8.01 17.29 22.52
CA ALA A 296 -8.10 18.47 23.38
C ALA A 296 -7.06 19.56 23.07
N VAL A 297 -5.96 19.24 22.38
CA VAL A 297 -4.94 20.23 22.01
C VAL A 297 -5.51 21.21 20.98
N GLU A 298 -5.38 22.51 21.25
CA GLU A 298 -6.00 23.59 20.46
C GLU A 298 -5.06 24.28 19.47
N THR A 299 -3.74 24.11 19.60
CA THR A 299 -2.75 24.84 18.79
C THR A 299 -1.78 23.89 18.11
N GLU A 300 -0.79 23.40 18.84
CA GLU A 300 0.19 22.40 18.39
C GLU A 300 0.48 21.43 19.53
N VAL A 301 0.80 20.18 19.18
CA VAL A 301 1.13 19.12 20.13
C VAL A 301 2.56 19.34 20.63
N THR A 302 2.72 19.68 21.91
CA THR A 302 4.04 19.86 22.54
C THR A 302 4.57 18.58 23.16
N ALA A 303 5.84 18.58 23.56
CA ALA A 303 6.41 17.49 24.38
C ALA A 303 5.59 17.22 25.66
N ALA A 304 5.06 18.28 26.29
CA ALA A 304 4.24 18.15 27.49
C ALA A 304 2.91 17.45 27.21
N ASP A 305 2.28 17.74 26.06
CA ASP A 305 1.03 17.11 25.66
C ASP A 305 1.22 15.62 25.38
N LEU A 306 2.32 15.25 24.69
CA LEU A 306 2.67 13.85 24.45
C LEU A 306 2.83 13.07 25.76
N LEU A 307 3.53 13.65 26.74
CA LEU A 307 3.72 13.03 28.06
C LEU A 307 2.40 12.93 28.83
N ALA A 308 1.57 13.97 28.78
CA ALA A 308 0.26 13.99 29.45
C ALA A 308 -0.72 12.98 28.83
N ALA A 309 -0.65 12.76 27.51
CA ALA A 309 -1.42 11.75 26.79
C ALA A 309 -0.91 10.31 27.00
N GLY A 310 0.19 10.13 27.73
CA GLY A 310 0.72 8.81 28.08
C GLY A 310 1.64 8.21 27.03
N LEU A 311 2.47 9.02 26.36
CA LEU A 311 3.58 8.54 25.53
C LEU A 311 4.42 7.49 26.27
N GLY A 312 4.48 6.28 25.71
CA GLY A 312 5.26 5.16 26.21
C GLY A 312 6.60 4.99 25.50
N ASP A 313 7.06 3.75 25.43
CA ASP A 313 8.33 3.34 24.79
C ASP A 313 8.10 2.60 23.46
N GLU A 314 6.86 2.60 22.95
CA GLU A 314 6.52 1.97 21.68
C GLU A 314 7.31 2.64 20.55
N PRO A 315 7.85 1.87 19.59
CA PRO A 315 8.66 2.41 18.50
C PRO A 315 7.85 3.23 17.49
N ARG A 316 6.52 3.30 17.65
CA ARG A 316 5.61 4.02 16.76
C ARG A 316 4.55 4.76 17.55
N VAL A 317 4.26 5.99 17.14
CA VAL A 317 3.29 6.85 17.81
C VAL A 317 2.34 7.45 16.80
N LEU A 318 1.03 7.32 17.01
CA LEU A 318 0.00 7.97 16.20
C LEU A 318 -0.66 9.08 17.01
N LEU A 319 -0.72 10.27 16.44
CA LEU A 319 -1.22 11.49 17.06
C LEU A 319 -2.67 11.71 16.61
N LYS A 320 -3.64 11.26 17.43
CA LYS A 320 -5.07 11.53 17.16
C LYS A 320 -5.38 12.94 17.62
N THR A 321 -5.57 13.85 16.68
CA THR A 321 -5.99 15.22 16.99
C THR A 321 -7.46 15.39 16.60
N ARG A 322 -7.96 16.63 16.64
CA ARG A 322 -9.28 16.97 16.11
C ARG A 322 -9.33 16.94 14.58
N ASN A 323 -8.18 16.95 13.91
CA ASN A 323 -8.09 17.06 12.45
C ASN A 323 -8.85 15.92 11.74
N SER A 324 -8.79 14.69 12.27
CA SER A 324 -9.52 13.55 11.71
C SER A 324 -11.02 13.86 11.50
N ALA A 325 -11.65 14.57 12.44
CA ALA A 325 -13.07 14.91 12.40
C ALA A 325 -13.38 16.24 11.69
N THR A 326 -12.38 17.07 11.42
CA THR A 326 -12.55 18.41 10.83
C THR A 326 -11.64 18.59 9.62
N ALA A 327 -10.40 19.04 9.82
CA ALA A 327 -9.51 19.50 8.76
C ALA A 327 -9.26 18.43 7.68
N LEU A 328 -9.17 17.15 8.05
CA LEU A 328 -8.97 16.04 7.11
C LEU A 328 -10.20 15.75 6.23
N GLN A 329 -11.39 16.23 6.63
CA GLN A 329 -12.65 16.02 5.92
C GLN A 329 -12.95 17.12 4.90
N GLU A 330 -12.15 18.18 4.86
CA GLU A 330 -12.29 19.26 3.91
C GLU A 330 -11.80 18.83 2.52
N THR A 331 -12.17 19.57 1.46
CA THR A 331 -11.58 19.36 0.12
C THR A 331 -10.51 20.39 -0.23
N GLU A 332 -10.44 21.48 0.54
CA GLU A 332 -9.47 22.55 0.42
C GLU A 332 -8.67 22.66 1.72
N LYS A 333 -7.39 23.04 1.63
CA LYS A 333 -6.55 23.22 2.82
C LYS A 333 -7.16 24.29 3.74
N PRO A 334 -7.58 23.96 4.97
CA PRO A 334 -8.09 24.96 5.90
C PRO A 334 -6.97 25.88 6.40
N ASP A 335 -7.35 27.04 6.94
CA ASP A 335 -6.40 27.99 7.55
C ASP A 335 -5.82 27.47 8.88
N PHE A 336 -6.43 26.45 9.48
CA PHE A 336 -6.06 25.93 10.78
C PHE A 336 -6.17 24.40 10.85
N TRP A 337 -5.17 23.79 11.48
CA TRP A 337 -5.09 22.39 11.88
C TRP A 337 -4.14 22.28 13.08
N VAL A 338 -4.11 21.12 13.73
CA VAL A 338 -3.18 20.83 14.83
C VAL A 338 -1.99 20.04 14.28
N GLY A 339 -0.78 20.61 14.34
CA GLY A 339 0.47 19.92 14.02
C GLY A 339 1.27 19.53 15.26
N LEU A 340 2.43 18.91 15.07
CA LEU A 340 3.42 18.63 16.11
C LEU A 340 4.37 19.83 16.27
N ALA A 341 4.67 20.19 17.51
CA ALA A 341 5.65 21.24 17.81
C ALA A 341 7.09 20.69 17.77
N PRO A 342 8.11 21.53 17.51
CA PRO A 342 9.51 21.09 17.45
C PRO A 342 10.02 20.38 18.71
N ASP A 343 9.59 20.78 19.91
CA ASP A 343 9.98 20.13 21.15
C ASP A 343 9.36 18.73 21.29
N GLY A 344 8.12 18.54 20.80
CA GLY A 344 7.46 17.26 20.68
C GLY A 344 8.19 16.33 19.70
N ALA A 345 8.57 16.84 18.53
CA ALA A 345 9.38 16.10 17.57
C ALA A 345 10.72 15.64 18.17
N GLN A 346 11.43 16.55 18.85
CA GLN A 346 12.69 16.22 19.52
C GLN A 346 12.49 15.16 20.61
N LEU A 347 11.40 15.22 21.38
CA LEU A 347 11.09 14.20 22.37
C LEU A 347 10.89 12.82 21.73
N LEU A 348 10.21 12.72 20.58
CA LEU A 348 10.03 11.45 19.88
C LEU A 348 11.37 10.88 19.41
N VAL A 349 12.26 11.72 18.87
CA VAL A 349 13.63 11.33 18.49
C VAL A 349 14.41 10.83 19.71
N ASP A 350 14.39 11.58 20.82
CA ASP A 350 15.09 11.23 22.06
C ASP A 350 14.59 9.92 22.67
N ARG A 351 13.31 9.56 22.42
CA ARG A 351 12.69 8.29 22.83
C ARG A 351 12.94 7.14 21.86
N GLY A 352 13.61 7.37 20.73
CA GLY A 352 13.90 6.35 19.74
C GLY A 352 12.67 5.87 18.96
N VAL A 353 11.66 6.74 18.84
CA VAL A 353 10.52 6.48 17.94
C VAL A 353 11.03 6.37 16.52
N ARG A 354 10.57 5.35 15.79
CA ARG A 354 10.97 5.07 14.40
C ARG A 354 9.93 5.51 13.38
N LEU A 355 8.67 5.65 13.80
CA LEU A 355 7.58 6.12 12.97
C LEU A 355 6.62 6.98 13.80
N VAL A 356 6.28 8.16 13.30
CA VAL A 356 5.21 8.99 13.86
C VAL A 356 4.13 9.18 12.81
N GLY A 357 2.86 9.05 13.19
CA GLY A 357 1.73 9.31 12.32
C GLY A 357 0.88 10.46 12.81
N ILE A 358 0.35 11.26 11.89
CA ILE A 358 -0.57 12.37 12.16
C ILE A 358 -1.80 12.30 11.26
N ASP A 359 -2.91 12.80 11.77
CA ASP A 359 -4.20 12.80 11.11
C ASP A 359 -4.48 14.02 10.23
N PHE A 360 -3.47 14.49 9.50
CA PHE A 360 -3.59 15.63 8.57
C PHE A 360 -2.58 15.59 7.42
N LEU A 361 -2.70 16.52 6.46
CA LEU A 361 -1.85 16.67 5.26
C LEU A 361 -0.36 16.93 5.54
N THR A 362 -0.02 17.33 6.76
CA THR A 362 1.35 17.62 7.15
C THR A 362 1.48 17.50 8.67
N ILE A 363 2.62 17.01 9.16
CA ILE A 363 2.95 16.97 10.59
C ILE A 363 3.31 18.35 11.15
N ASP A 364 3.68 19.31 10.31
CA ASP A 364 4.00 20.67 10.75
C ASP A 364 2.73 21.47 11.11
N SER A 365 2.85 22.31 12.14
CA SER A 365 1.81 23.26 12.52
C SER A 365 1.54 24.30 11.40
N PRO A 366 0.34 24.92 11.33
CA PRO A 366 0.04 25.98 10.36
C PRO A 366 1.01 27.16 10.40
N THR A 367 1.61 27.45 11.55
CA THR A 367 2.59 28.53 11.71
C THR A 367 3.99 28.17 11.20
N ARG A 368 4.21 26.93 10.75
CA ARG A 368 5.49 26.36 10.33
C ARG A 368 5.42 25.63 8.99
N ASP A 369 4.32 25.77 8.25
CA ASP A 369 4.10 25.13 6.93
C ASP A 369 4.93 25.76 5.78
N THR A 370 5.95 26.53 6.15
CA THR A 370 6.96 27.15 5.28
C THR A 370 8.37 27.04 5.83
N THR A 371 8.54 26.76 7.12
CA THR A 371 9.84 26.54 7.77
C THR A 371 10.15 25.07 7.98
N TRP A 372 9.10 24.23 8.06
CA TRP A 372 9.19 22.77 8.12
C TRP A 372 9.99 22.25 9.31
N ASP A 373 9.95 22.98 10.44
CA ASP A 373 10.77 22.72 11.62
C ASP A 373 10.63 21.28 12.12
N THR A 374 9.42 20.72 12.03
CA THR A 374 9.11 19.37 12.51
C THR A 374 9.73 18.31 11.61
N HIS A 375 9.54 18.43 10.29
CA HIS A 375 10.19 17.55 9.32
C HIS A 375 11.72 17.60 9.41
N LEU A 376 12.28 18.81 9.56
CA LEU A 376 13.73 19.02 9.68
C LEU A 376 14.33 18.43 10.97
N ILE A 377 13.51 18.05 11.95
CA ILE A 377 13.94 17.27 13.12
C ILE A 377 13.80 15.77 12.85
N LEU A 378 12.68 15.34 12.27
CA LEU A 378 12.31 13.93 12.14
C LEU A 378 13.04 13.20 10.99
N CYS A 379 13.05 13.79 9.78
CA CYS A 379 13.61 13.15 8.59
C CYS A 379 15.12 12.87 8.73
N PRO A 380 15.98 13.83 9.16
CA PRO A 380 17.41 13.56 9.37
C PRO A 380 17.68 12.56 10.51
N ALA A 381 16.74 12.40 11.44
CA ALA A 381 16.78 11.40 12.51
C ALA A 381 16.27 10.02 12.06
N ALA A 382 15.94 9.84 10.78
CA ALA A 382 15.37 8.63 10.19
C ALA A 382 14.06 8.16 10.87
N VAL A 383 13.26 9.11 11.37
CA VAL A 383 11.89 8.83 11.82
C VAL A 383 10.98 8.94 10.61
N ALA A 384 10.33 7.84 10.22
CA ALA A 384 9.33 7.85 9.16
C ALA A 384 8.08 8.62 9.61
N ILE A 385 7.48 9.39 8.71
CA ILE A 385 6.28 10.18 9.00
C ILE A 385 5.13 9.58 8.20
N VAL A 386 3.99 9.30 8.85
CA VAL A 386 2.77 8.87 8.17
C VAL A 386 1.73 9.97 8.28
N GLU A 387 1.26 10.47 7.16
CA GLU A 387 0.32 11.58 7.11
C GLU A 387 -1.03 11.14 6.56
N CYS A 388 -2.06 11.94 6.80
CA CYS A 388 -3.45 11.64 6.46
C CYS A 388 -3.98 10.32 7.05
N VAL A 389 -3.63 10.02 8.31
CA VAL A 389 -4.19 8.86 9.02
C VAL A 389 -5.58 9.19 9.56
N ASP A 390 -6.61 8.42 9.21
CA ASP A 390 -7.96 8.63 9.75
C ASP A 390 -8.12 7.95 11.12
N LEU A 391 -8.07 8.75 12.18
CA LEU A 391 -8.14 8.28 13.56
C LEU A 391 -9.49 8.57 14.23
N ARG A 392 -10.53 8.99 13.48
CA ARG A 392 -11.86 9.37 14.04
C ARG A 392 -12.41 8.30 14.99
N GLU A 393 -12.47 7.08 14.49
CA GLU A 393 -13.09 5.93 15.17
C GLU A 393 -12.06 5.06 15.92
N VAL A 394 -10.86 5.57 16.17
CA VAL A 394 -9.78 4.84 16.86
C VAL A 394 -9.63 5.36 18.29
N ASP A 395 -9.73 4.47 19.29
CA ASP A 395 -9.47 4.82 20.69
C ASP A 395 -7.97 4.96 20.99
N ALA A 396 -7.62 5.71 22.04
CA ALA A 396 -6.25 5.71 22.54
C ALA A 396 -5.88 4.33 23.10
N GLY A 397 -4.65 3.89 22.84
CA GLY A 397 -4.22 2.55 23.25
C GLY A 397 -3.00 2.06 22.48
N VAL A 398 -2.69 0.78 22.66
CA VAL A 398 -1.59 0.10 21.98
C VAL A 398 -2.15 -0.87 20.94
N TYR A 399 -1.62 -0.78 19.73
CA TYR A 399 -2.07 -1.50 18.55
C TYR A 399 -0.87 -2.11 17.83
N GLU A 400 -1.12 -3.12 17.02
CA GLU A 400 -0.29 -3.42 15.87
C GLU A 400 -0.66 -2.44 14.76
N LEU A 401 0.31 -1.64 14.32
CA LEU A 401 0.24 -0.88 13.08
C LEU A 401 0.81 -1.72 11.93
N VAL A 402 0.09 -1.76 10.82
CA VAL A 402 0.61 -2.16 9.52
C VAL A 402 0.38 -0.98 8.57
N CYS A 403 1.44 -0.34 8.10
CA CYS A 403 1.39 0.76 7.13
C CYS A 403 2.29 0.42 5.95
N LEU A 404 1.74 0.21 4.77
CA LEU A 404 2.48 -0.34 3.62
C LEU A 404 2.40 0.62 2.43
N PRO A 405 3.32 1.60 2.32
CA PRO A 405 3.44 2.47 1.15
C PRO A 405 3.96 1.70 -0.06
N VAL A 406 3.53 2.08 -1.26
CA VAL A 406 4.01 1.51 -2.53
C VAL A 406 5.53 1.72 -2.65
N LYS A 407 6.25 0.74 -3.20
CA LYS A 407 7.71 0.81 -3.36
C LYS A 407 8.12 1.65 -4.57
N LEU A 408 7.93 2.97 -4.50
CA LEU A 408 8.35 3.90 -5.54
C LEU A 408 9.88 4.11 -5.47
N ARG A 409 10.62 3.53 -6.41
CA ARG A 409 12.10 3.47 -6.33
C ARG A 409 12.72 4.86 -6.33
N GLY A 410 13.50 5.15 -5.30
CA GLY A 410 14.21 6.43 -5.17
C GLY A 410 13.31 7.63 -4.93
N SER A 411 12.03 7.41 -4.60
CA SER A 411 11.07 8.44 -4.21
C SER A 411 11.25 8.76 -2.73
N GLU A 412 11.02 10.01 -2.34
CA GLU A 412 11.08 10.44 -0.95
C GLU A 412 9.90 9.97 -0.09
N ALA A 413 8.77 9.75 -0.75
CA ALA A 413 7.53 9.32 -0.13
C ALA A 413 6.74 8.44 -1.10
N ALA A 414 5.72 7.76 -0.57
CA ALA A 414 4.76 7.06 -1.40
C ALA A 414 3.39 6.90 -0.71
N PRO A 415 2.28 6.93 -1.48
CA PRO A 415 0.96 6.60 -0.97
C PRO A 415 0.87 5.11 -0.63
N GLY A 416 -0.06 4.75 0.24
CA GLY A 416 -0.32 3.35 0.59
C GLY A 416 -1.61 3.18 1.37
N GLY A 417 -1.71 2.04 2.04
CA GLY A 417 -2.77 1.76 3.01
C GLY A 417 -2.19 1.47 4.38
N ALA A 418 -3.01 1.67 5.41
CA ALA A 418 -2.68 1.28 6.77
C ALA A 418 -3.89 0.76 7.54
N PHE A 419 -3.65 -0.14 8.48
CA PHE A 419 -4.64 -0.55 9.46
C PHE A 419 -4.05 -0.64 10.87
N LEU A 420 -4.93 -0.55 11.85
CA LEU A 420 -4.65 -0.79 13.25
C LEU A 420 -5.35 -2.06 13.72
N ARG A 421 -4.65 -2.87 14.51
CA ARG A 421 -5.23 -4.06 15.14
C ARG A 421 -4.96 -4.00 16.63
N PRO A 422 -5.99 -4.05 17.50
CA PRO A 422 -5.76 -4.05 18.94
C PRO A 422 -4.84 -5.19 19.34
N LEU A 423 -3.77 -4.88 20.09
CA LEU A 423 -3.01 -5.92 20.77
C LEU A 423 -3.81 -6.33 22.01
N ALA A 424 -3.92 -7.64 22.26
CA ALA A 424 -4.51 -8.11 23.50
C ALA A 424 -3.76 -7.44 24.66
N SER A 425 -4.50 -6.76 25.55
CA SER A 425 -3.89 -6.19 26.74
C SER A 425 -3.19 -7.31 27.50
N ALA A 426 -1.91 -7.12 27.82
CA ALA A 426 -1.22 -8.00 28.75
C ALA A 426 -2.05 -8.00 30.06
N ALA A 427 -2.68 -9.13 30.34
CA ALA A 427 -3.55 -9.33 31.50
C ALA A 427 -2.78 -9.21 32.83
#